data_AF-A0AAN0LW12-F1
#
_entry.id   AF-A0AAN0LW12-F1
#
_cell.length_a   1.000
_cell.length_b   1.000
_cell.length_c   1.000
_cell.angle_alpha   90.00
_cell.angle_beta   90.00
_cell.angle_gamma   90.00
#
_symmetry.space_group_name_H-M   'P 1'
#
loop_
_entity.id
_entity.type
_entity.pdbx_description
1 polymer ?
#
loop_
_entity_poly.entity_id
_entity_poly.type
_entity_poly.pdbx_seq_one_letter_code
_entity_poly.pdbx_strand_id
1 'polypeptide(L)' 'MKIISLDRQAYQGVVLHFNYTTDAYYDVLVEPQELFSVRLVKKQFPNPINKSFTGAFVSGSS' A
#
# COMPACT_ATOMS: atom_id res chain seq x y z
N MET A 1 -10.60 11.01 2.25
CA MET A 1 -9.83 10.29 1.21
C MET A 1 -10.82 9.74 0.19
N LYS A 2 -10.64 10.03 -1.11
CA LYS A 2 -11.56 9.59 -2.17
C LYS A 2 -10.84 8.58 -3.03
N ILE A 3 -11.36 7.35 -3.12
CA ILE A 3 -10.83 6.33 -4.02
C ILE A 3 -11.50 6.55 -5.38
N ILE A 4 -10.69 6.67 -6.44
CA ILE A 4 -11.16 6.74 -7.83
C ILE A 4 -10.66 5.52 -8.59
N SER A 5 -11.50 4.95 -9.44
CA SER A 5 -11.10 3.86 -10.32
C SER A 5 -10.45 4.45 -11.56
N LEU A 6 -9.29 3.93 -11.95
CA LEU A 6 -8.60 4.30 -13.18
C LEU A 6 -8.86 3.24 -14.25
N ASP A 7 -9.00 3.66 -15.51
CA ASP A 7 -9.13 2.75 -16.65
C ASP A 7 -7.82 1.97 -16.84
N ARG A 8 -7.90 0.64 -16.82
CA ARG A 8 -6.72 -0.22 -16.95
C ARG A 8 -6.04 -0.09 -18.32
N GLN A 9 -6.80 0.06 -19.41
CA GLN A 9 -6.25 0.11 -20.76
C GLN A 9 -5.48 1.41 -20.99
N ALA A 10 -6.04 2.53 -20.51
CA ALA A 10 -5.40 3.84 -20.62
C ALA A 10 -4.07 3.94 -19.85
N TYR A 11 -3.86 3.08 -18.85
CA TYR A 11 -2.69 3.10 -17.99
C TYR A 11 -1.75 1.90 -18.20
N GLN A 12 -2.00 1.06 -19.22
CA GLN A 12 -1.11 -0.04 -19.57
C GLN A 12 0.25 0.49 -20.03
N GLY A 13 1.33 0.00 -19.43
CA GLY A 13 2.70 0.43 -19.75
C GLY A 13 3.10 1.79 -19.15
N VAL A 14 2.21 2.48 -18.45
CA VAL A 14 2.57 3.69 -17.70
C VAL A 14 3.59 3.32 -16.63
N VAL A 15 4.74 4.00 -16.65
CA VAL A 15 5.76 3.87 -15.61
C VAL A 15 5.29 4.64 -14.40
N LEU A 16 5.03 3.91 -13.32
CA LEU A 16 4.74 4.51 -12.02
C LEU A 16 6.07 4.91 -11.40
N HIS A 17 6.18 6.19 -11.06
CA HIS A 17 7.28 6.73 -10.28
C HIS A 17 6.70 7.36 -9.02
N PHE A 18 7.05 6.81 -7.86
CA PHE A 18 6.65 7.38 -6.58
C PHE A 18 7.80 7.39 -5.59
N ASN A 19 7.96 8.54 -4.96
CA ASN A 19 8.85 8.77 -3.85
C ASN A 19 8.00 9.15 -2.65
N TYR A 20 8.18 8.43 -1.54
CA TYR A 20 7.47 8.76 -0.31
C TYR A 20 8.37 8.53 0.91
N THR A 21 8.12 9.35 1.92
CA THR A 21 8.68 9.20 3.26
C THR A 21 7.56 8.79 4.18
N THR A 22 7.81 7.82 5.05
CA THR A 22 6.85 7.42 6.08
C THR A 22 7.55 7.29 7.43
N ASP A 23 6.88 7.74 8.47
CA ASP A 23 7.33 7.65 9.85
C ASP A 23 6.66 6.49 10.61
N ALA A 24 5.65 5.85 10.01
CA ALA A 24 4.83 4.87 10.70
C ALA A 24 4.41 3.68 9.83
N TYR A 25 4.09 2.57 10.51
CA TYR A 25 3.49 1.37 9.94
C TYR A 25 2.28 0.94 10.77
N TYR A 26 1.51 -0.02 10.25
CA TYR A 26 0.39 -0.61 10.97
C TYR A 26 0.64 -2.10 11.16
N ASP A 27 0.58 -2.56 12.41
CA ASP A 27 0.44 -3.98 12.68
C ASP A 27 -1.01 -4.40 12.48
N VAL A 28 -1.17 -5.56 11.85
CA VAL A 28 -2.46 -6.22 11.70
C VAL A 28 -2.59 -7.22 12.84
N LEU A 29 -3.48 -6.94 13.78
CA LEU A 29 -3.81 -7.85 14.86
C LEU A 29 -5.12 -8.56 14.52
N VAL A 30 -5.08 -9.88 14.51
CA VAL A 30 -6.27 -10.73 14.40
C VAL A 30 -6.68 -11.09 15.81
N GLU A 31 -7.91 -10.78 16.19
CA GLU A 31 -8.45 -11.18 17.50
C GLU A 31 -9.08 -12.56 17.37
N PRO A 32 -8.48 -13.62 17.94
CA PRO A 32 -8.91 -15.00 17.68
C PRO A 32 -10.27 -15.35 18.31
N GLN A 33 -10.84 -14.44 19.10
CA GLN A 33 -12.09 -14.63 19.84
C GLN A 33 -13.30 -14.07 19.10
N GLU A 34 -13.09 -13.28 18.06
CA GLU A 34 -14.16 -12.71 17.23
C GLU A 34 -14.09 -13.28 15.81
N LEU A 35 -15.24 -13.64 15.25
CA LEU A 35 -15.33 -14.38 13.99
C LEU A 35 -14.61 -13.68 12.82
N PHE A 36 -14.57 -12.34 12.80
CA PHE A 36 -13.86 -11.54 11.78
C PHE A 36 -13.48 -10.15 12.31
N SER A 37 -12.61 -10.09 13.32
CA SER A 37 -12.08 -8.81 13.83
C SER A 37 -10.60 -8.65 13.49
N VAL A 38 -10.33 -7.60 12.71
CA VAL A 38 -8.97 -7.17 12.38
C VAL A 38 -8.79 -5.75 12.89
N ARG A 39 -7.78 -5.56 13.73
CA ARG A 39 -7.40 -4.25 14.25
C ARG A 39 -6.08 -3.81 13.65
N LEU A 40 -6.04 -2.55 13.22
CA LEU A 40 -4.85 -1.91 12.73
C LEU A 40 -4.26 -1.05 13.84
N VAL A 41 -3.04 -1.35 14.27
CA VAL A 41 -2.34 -0.59 15.31
C VAL A 41 -1.22 0.21 14.68
N LYS A 42 -1.37 1.53 14.64
CA LYS A 42 -0.32 2.43 14.13
C LYS A 42 0.87 2.41 15.07
N LYS A 43 2.07 2.19 14.54
CA LYS A 43 3.35 2.24 15.24
C LYS A 43 4.32 3.14 14.50
N GLN A 44 5.18 3.82 15.25
CA GLN A 44 6.23 4.67 14.69
C GLN A 44 7.47 3.82 14.39
N PHE A 45 8.15 4.14 13.30
CA PHE A 45 9.50 3.66 13.05
C PHE A 45 10.47 4.41 13.96
N PRO A 46 11.62 3.79 14.32
CA PRO A 46 12.68 4.49 15.05
C PRO A 46 13.23 5.70 14.26
N ASN A 47 13.22 5.61 12.93
CA ASN A 47 13.61 6.69 12.01
C ASN A 47 12.69 6.66 10.79
N PRO A 48 12.41 7.81 10.14
CA PRO A 48 11.64 7.86 8.91
C PRO A 48 12.25 6.99 7.80
N ILE A 49 11.41 6.26 7.09
CA ILE A 49 11.80 5.42 5.96
C ILE A 49 11.49 6.16 4.67
N ASN A 50 12.50 6.28 3.81
CA ASN A 50 12.36 6.79 2.46
C ASN A 50 12.24 5.61 1.49
N LYS A 51 11.24 5.67 0.60
CA LYS A 51 11.03 4.67 -0.44
C LYS A 51 10.93 5.37 -1.79
N SER A 52 11.57 4.75 -2.77
CA SER A 52 11.48 5.11 -4.18
C SER A 52 11.08 3.85 -4.95
N PHE A 53 10.16 4.02 -5.88
CA PHE A 53 9.77 2.98 -6.82
C PHE A 53 9.72 3.57 -8.21
N THR A 54 10.29 2.84 -9.15
CA THR A 54 10.12 3.06 -10.59
C THR A 54 9.83 1.71 -11.22
N GLY A 55 8.66 1.57 -11.83
CA GLY A 55 8.27 0.32 -12.48
C GLY A 55 7.00 0.48 -13.30
N ALA A 56 6.89 -0.35 -14.35
CA ALA A 56 5.65 -0.43 -15.12
C ALA A 56 4.60 -1.24 -14.35
N PHE A 57 3.33 -0.89 -14.49
CA PHE A 57 2.24 -1.76 -14.06
C PHE A 57 2.24 -3.02 -14.94
N VAL A 58 2.84 -4.10 -14.44
CA VAL A 58 2.82 -5.41 -15.09
C VAL A 58 1.57 -6.13 -14.61
N SER A 59 0.59 -6.31 -15.51
CA SER A 59 -0.54 -7.16 -15.18
C SER A 59 -0.06 -8.58 -14.95
N GLY A 60 -0.25 -9.13 -13.76
CA GLY A 60 -0.07 -10.55 -13.52
C GLY A 60 -0.97 -11.34 -14.48
N SER A 61 -0.35 -12.13 -15.36
CA SER A 61 -0.99 -13.27 -16.02
C SER A 61 -1.40 -14.24 -14.92
N SER A 62 -2.71 -14.44 -14.80
CA SER A 62 -3.31 -15.53 -14.01
C SER A 62 -3.20 -16.83 -14.79
#